data_AF-A0A2V6B2I0-F1
#
_entry.id   AF-A0A2V6B2I0-F1
#
_cell.length_a   1.000
_cell.length_b   1.000
_cell.length_c   1.000
_cell.angle_alpha   90.00
_cell.angle_beta   90.00
_cell.angle_gamma   90.00
#
_symmetry.space_group_name_H-M   'P 1'
#
loop_
_entity.id
_entity.type
_entity.pdbx_description
1 polymer ?
#
loop_
_entity_poly.entity_id
_entity_poly.type
_entity_poly.pdbx_seq_one_letter_code
_entity_poly.pdbx_strand_id
1 'polypeptide(L)' 'MRALILAAGRGSRMGDLGDDRPKCLIELQGRPLIERQITALRRSGVEEIGVVRGYRAEMID' A
#
# COMPACT_ATOMS: atom_id res chain seq x y z
N MET A 1 18.34 5.76 -5.48
CA MET A 1 17.83 5.74 -4.08
C MET A 1 16.79 4.63 -3.95
N ARG A 2 16.70 3.98 -2.78
CA ARG A 2 15.74 2.88 -2.53
C ARG A 2 14.72 3.28 -1.46
N ALA A 3 13.50 2.79 -1.57
CA ALA A 3 12.47 2.92 -0.55
C ALA A 3 11.77 1.59 -0.26
N LEU A 4 11.20 1.49 0.94
CA LEU A 4 10.41 0.35 1.37
C LEU A 4 9.03 0.83 1.84
N ILE A 5 7.97 0.23 1.30
CA ILE A 5 6.59 0.45 1.76
C ILE A 5 6.20 -0.74 2.64
N LEU A 6 5.90 -0.45 3.91
CA LEU A 6 5.44 -1.46 4.87
C LEU A 6 3.92 -1.64 4.75
N ALA A 7 3.50 -2.60 3.91
CA ALA A 7 2.10 -2.88 3.58
C ALA A 7 1.55 -4.18 4.21
N ALA A 8 2.24 -4.71 5.23
CA ALA A 8 1.90 -6.00 5.83
C ALA A 8 0.76 -5.96 6.87
N GLY A 9 0.34 -4.75 7.30
CA GLY A 9 -0.64 -4.57 8.37
C GLY A 9 -2.08 -4.85 7.94
N ARG A 10 -2.87 -5.44 8.86
CA ARG A 10 -4.31 -5.71 8.66
C ARG A 10 -5.15 -4.45 8.47
N GLY A 11 -4.81 -3.35 9.15
CA GLY A 11 -5.65 -2.15 9.15
C GLY A 11 -6.85 -2.21 10.09
N SER A 12 -6.76 -2.96 11.20
CA SER A 12 -7.84 -3.24 12.16
C SER A 12 -8.60 -2.02 12.73
N ARG A 13 -8.02 -0.82 12.65
CA ARG A 13 -8.70 0.43 13.07
C ARG A 13 -9.68 0.96 12.02
N MET A 14 -9.77 0.33 10.85
CA MET A 14 -10.68 0.72 9.76
C MET A 14 -11.99 -0.07 9.76
N GLY A 15 -12.20 -0.96 10.74
CA GLY A 15 -13.36 -1.85 10.78
C GLY A 15 -13.46 -2.69 9.51
N ASP A 16 -14.68 -2.87 9.01
CA ASP A 16 -15.02 -3.70 7.85
C ASP A 16 -14.20 -3.36 6.59
N LEU A 17 -13.82 -2.08 6.41
CA LEU A 17 -12.98 -1.65 5.27
C LEU A 17 -11.59 -2.32 5.27
N GLY A 18 -11.07 -2.71 6.43
CA GLY A 18 -9.78 -3.37 6.59
C GLY A 18 -9.86 -4.90 6.61
N ASP A 19 -11.06 -5.48 6.66
CA ASP A 19 -11.25 -6.94 6.79
C ASP A 19 -11.40 -7.66 5.43
N ASP A 20 -11.83 -6.93 4.39
CA ASP A 20 -11.97 -7.49 3.05
C ASP A 20 -10.76 -7.23 2.15
N ARG A 21 -9.90 -6.27 2.52
CA ARG A 21 -8.71 -5.91 1.73
C ARG A 21 -7.60 -5.32 2.62
N PRO A 22 -6.32 -5.47 2.23
CA PRO A 22 -5.22 -4.75 2.85
C PRO A 22 -5.48 -3.23 2.83
N LYS A 23 -5.16 -2.52 3.92
CA LYS A 23 -5.34 -1.06 4.00
C LYS A 23 -4.71 -0.32 2.82
N CYS A 24 -3.56 -0.78 2.35
CA CYS A 24 -2.83 -0.17 1.24
C CYS A 24 -3.61 -0.18 -0.09
N LEU A 25 -4.61 -1.07 -0.23
CA LEU A 25 -5.50 -1.18 -1.39
C LEU A 25 -6.85 -0.47 -1.21
N ILE A 26 -7.08 0.19 -0.07
CA ILE A 26 -8.26 1.05 0.09
C ILE A 26 -8.15 2.22 -0.90
N GLU A 27 -9.24 2.52 -1.57
CA GLU A 27 -9.30 3.62 -2.51
C GLU A 27 -9.75 4.90 -1.82
N LEU A 28 -9.03 5.98 -2.11
CA LEU A 28 -9.47 7.34 -1.84
C LEU A 28 -9.68 8.01 -3.19
N GLN A 29 -10.88 8.52 -3.46
CA GLN A 29 -11.23 9.15 -4.75
C GLN A 29 -10.84 8.28 -5.96
N GLY A 30 -11.19 6.98 -5.92
CA GLY A 30 -10.94 6.03 -7.01
C GLY A 30 -9.48 5.63 -7.21
N ARG A 31 -8.59 5.92 -6.24
CA ARG A 31 -7.17 5.56 -6.33
C ARG A 31 -6.66 4.87 -5.06
N PRO A 32 -6.03 3.68 -5.17
CA PRO A 32 -5.45 2.99 -4.03
C PRO A 32 -4.43 3.81 -3.26
N LEU A 33 -4.39 3.67 -1.93
CA LEU A 33 -3.42 4.37 -1.09
C LEU A 33 -1.97 4.04 -1.47
N ILE A 34 -1.67 2.79 -1.83
CA ILE A 34 -0.31 2.36 -2.20
C ILE A 34 0.18 3.04 -3.48
N GLU A 35 -0.69 3.25 -4.47
CA GLU A 35 -0.30 3.96 -5.70
C GLU A 35 0.05 5.42 -5.46
N ARG A 36 -0.63 6.06 -4.51
CA ARG A 36 -0.33 7.44 -4.10
C ARG A 36 1.06 7.52 -3.49
N GLN A 37 1.43 6.54 -2.66
CA GLN A 37 2.78 6.44 -2.07
C GLN A 37 3.84 6.18 -3.16
N ILE A 38 3.60 5.21 -4.05
CA ILE A 38 4.51 4.90 -5.17
C ILE A 38 4.71 6.14 -6.04
N THR A 39 3.63 6.85 -6.38
CA THR A 39 3.72 8.07 -7.21
C THR A 39 4.52 9.16 -6.53
N ALA A 40 4.31 9.38 -5.22
CA ALA A 40 5.07 10.36 -4.47
C ALA A 40 6.57 10.02 -4.44
N LEU A 41 6.91 8.75 -4.19
CA LEU A 41 8.30 8.27 -4.20
C LEU A 41 8.96 8.40 -5.58
N ARG A 42 8.23 8.07 -6.64
CA ARG A 42 8.72 8.23 -8.02
C ARG A 42 8.97 9.70 -8.36
N ARG A 43 8.05 10.59 -7.97
CA ARG A 43 8.20 12.05 -8.14
C ARG A 43 9.38 12.63 -7.36
N SER A 44 9.81 11.97 -6.28
CA SER A 44 11.01 12.34 -5.52
C SER A 44 12.30 11.66 -6.02
N GLY A 45 12.27 10.97 -7.17
CA GLY A 45 13.46 10.34 -7.76
C GLY A 45 13.83 8.98 -7.16
N VAL A 46 12.92 8.31 -6.45
CA VAL A 46 13.14 6.93 -5.98
C VAL A 46 12.82 5.95 -7.11
N GLU A 47 13.83 5.18 -7.51
CA GLU A 47 13.70 4.24 -8.65
C GLU A 47 13.44 2.80 -8.22
N GLU A 48 13.95 2.41 -7.05
CA GLU A 48 13.78 1.08 -6.49
C GLU A 48 12.84 1.14 -5.28
N ILE A 49 11.67 0.51 -5.39
CA ILE A 49 10.65 0.49 -4.35
C ILE A 49 10.33 -0.97 -4.04
N GLY A 50 10.64 -1.39 -2.81
CA GLY A 50 10.19 -2.68 -2.28
C GLY A 50 8.87 -2.52 -1.52
N VAL A 51 8.00 -3.53 -1.60
CA VAL A 51 6.75 -3.59 -0.83
C VAL A 51 6.79 -4.81 0.08
N VAL A 52 6.72 -4.58 1.38
CA VAL A 52 6.59 -5.67 2.36
C VAL A 52 5.11 -6.02 2.47
N ARG A 53 4.76 -7.23 2.02
CA ARG A 53 3.39 -7.77 2.02
C ARG A 53 3.15 -8.59 3.29
N GLY A 54 1.87 -8.79 3.64
CA GLY A 54 1.47 -9.51 4.85
C GLY A 54 0.01 -9.94 4.78
N TYR A 55 -0.88 -9.27 5.51
CA TYR A 55 -2.31 -9.55 5.46
C TYR A 55 -2.84 -9.54 4.01
N ARG A 56 -3.50 -10.62 3.60
CA ARG A 56 -4.01 -10.83 2.22
C ARG A 56 -3.00 -10.47 1.13
N ALA A 57 -1.74 -10.92 1.29
CA ALA A 57 -0.62 -10.61 0.40
C ALA A 57 -0.88 -10.98 -1.07
N GLU A 58 -1.73 -11.98 -1.32
CA GLU A 58 -2.17 -12.41 -2.66
C GLU A 58 -2.87 -11.31 -3.46
N MET A 59 -3.35 -10.25 -2.80
CA MET A 59 -3.96 -9.09 -3.46
C MET A 59 -2.95 -8.04 -3.92
N ILE A 60 -1.66 -8.21 -3.60
CA ILE A 60 -0.58 -7.25 -3.88
C ILE A 60 0.50 -7.96 -4.72
N ASP A 61 0.67 -7.55 -5.98
CA ASP A 61 1.72 -8.04 -6.89
C ASP A 61 2.96 -7.13 -6.85
#